data_AF-A0A8I2YYP8-F1
#
_entry.id   AF-A0A8I2YYP8-F1
#
_cell.length_a   1.000
_cell.length_b   1.000
_cell.length_c   1.000
_cell.angle_alpha   90.00
_cell.angle_beta   90.00
_cell.angle_gamma   90.00
#
_symmetry.space_group_name_H-M   'P 1'
#
loop_
_entity.id
_entity.type
_entity.pdbx_description
1 polymer ?
#
loop_
_entity_poly.entity_id
_entity_poly.type
_entity_poly.pdbx_seq_one_letter_code
_entity_poly.pdbx_strand_id
1 'polypeptide(L)'
;MSPRTSTLPYTPTSPGWTSVHPRPLRPIRAHPNLNNIQPPPLPSPPRPHVFHTTTTDAVYRLSTHLVAAAYPRLAPDIPPFEIPAYTPGASPADRREKMDRLVKQAIETQTAYEEGRLDGEPSEKLLWNCVNRYVRTSTSSSGRTTPGGGITLFLAHANGFHKEASCFYIVTARGLMYLGWIDVGDDAS
;
A
#
# COMPACT_ATOMS: atom_id res chain seq x y z
N MET A 1 -7.81 46.01 -31.88
CA MET A 1 -8.53 45.47 -30.70
C MET A 1 -7.62 45.70 -29.49
N SER A 2 -7.99 46.60 -28.58
CA SER A 2 -7.16 46.86 -27.39
C SER A 2 -7.39 45.79 -26.33
N PRO A 3 -6.34 45.23 -25.71
CA PRO A 3 -6.48 44.23 -24.68
C PRO A 3 -7.14 44.84 -23.44
N ARG A 4 -8.16 44.16 -22.89
CA ARG A 4 -8.78 44.54 -21.62
C ARG A 4 -7.83 44.17 -20.49
N THR A 5 -7.20 45.17 -19.90
CA THR A 5 -6.47 45.02 -18.63
C THR A 5 -7.48 44.87 -17.51
N SER A 6 -7.53 43.67 -16.92
CA SER A 6 -8.25 43.43 -15.67
C SER A 6 -7.52 44.14 -14.53
N THR A 7 -8.19 45.08 -13.86
CA THR A 7 -7.69 45.81 -12.69
C THR A 7 -8.12 45.15 -11.37
N LEU A 8 -8.36 43.83 -11.37
CA LEU A 8 -8.66 43.14 -10.12
C LEU A 8 -7.41 43.21 -9.23
N PRO A 9 -7.48 43.89 -8.05
CA PRO A 9 -6.36 43.93 -7.15
C PRO A 9 -6.07 42.51 -6.67
N TYR A 10 -4.84 42.06 -6.89
CA TYR A 10 -4.35 40.82 -6.30
C TYR A 10 -4.21 41.05 -4.80
N THR A 11 -5.15 40.49 -4.02
CA THR A 11 -5.00 40.38 -2.58
C THR A 11 -4.27 39.06 -2.32
N PRO A 12 -2.99 39.07 -1.88
CA PRO A 12 -2.31 37.83 -1.47
C PRO A 12 -3.02 37.29 -0.23
N THR A 13 -4.01 36.43 -0.44
CA THR A 13 -4.67 35.63 0.61
C THR A 13 -3.89 34.35 0.90
N SER A 14 -2.61 34.26 0.51
CA SER A 14 -1.83 33.08 0.87
C SER A 14 -1.70 33.06 2.40
N PRO A 15 -2.30 32.08 3.11
CA PRO A 15 -1.98 31.90 4.51
C PRO A 15 -0.46 31.78 4.63
N GLY A 16 0.13 32.37 5.67
CA GLY A 16 1.57 32.27 5.90
C GLY A 16 1.94 30.80 6.05
N TRP A 17 2.45 30.18 4.98
CA TRP A 17 2.85 28.79 5.00
C TRP A 17 4.08 28.67 5.88
N THR A 18 3.97 27.90 6.96
CA THR A 18 5.13 27.54 7.76
C THR A 18 6.10 26.77 6.87
N SER A 19 7.30 27.33 6.67
CA SER A 19 8.36 26.64 5.94
C SER A 19 8.67 25.32 6.66
N VAL A 20 8.48 24.21 5.97
CA VAL A 20 8.92 22.90 6.43
C VAL A 20 10.36 22.74 5.96
N HIS A 21 11.29 22.46 6.88
CA HIS A 21 12.66 22.08 6.52
C HIS A 21 12.69 20.56 6.31
N PRO A 22 12.53 20.05 5.06
CA PRO A 22 12.49 18.61 4.84
C PRO A 22 13.81 17.98 5.26
N ARG A 23 13.75 16.75 5.78
CA ARG A 23 14.95 15.99 6.11
C ARG A 23 15.80 15.82 4.84
N PRO A 24 17.12 16.09 4.89
CA PRO A 24 18.00 15.87 3.75
C PRO A 24 17.89 14.43 3.23
N LEU A 25 17.64 14.28 1.94
CA LEU A 25 17.53 12.96 1.32
C LEU A 25 18.94 12.37 1.13
N ARG A 26 19.17 11.17 1.67
CA ARG A 26 20.40 10.42 1.43
C ARG A 26 20.55 10.03 -0.06
N PRO A 27 21.77 9.82 -0.57
CA PRO A 27 21.98 9.41 -1.97
C PRO A 27 21.18 8.16 -2.36
N ILE A 28 20.82 8.06 -3.64
CA ILE A 28 20.16 6.87 -4.18
C ILE A 28 21.20 5.73 -4.21
N ARG A 29 20.86 4.60 -3.60
CA ARG A 29 21.69 3.38 -3.63
C ARG A 29 21.53 2.69 -5.00
N ALA A 30 22.56 1.95 -5.40
CA ALA A 30 22.50 1.13 -6.61
C ALA A 30 21.34 0.12 -6.52
N HIS A 31 20.71 -0.17 -7.65
CA HIS A 31 19.65 -1.17 -7.71
C HIS A 31 20.20 -2.54 -7.29
N PRO A 32 19.44 -3.32 -6.50
CA PRO A 32 19.85 -4.67 -6.13
C PRO A 32 20.16 -5.56 -7.35
N ASN A 33 21.16 -6.44 -7.23
CA ASN A 33 21.40 -7.47 -8.23
C ASN A 33 20.36 -8.59 -8.08
N LEU A 34 19.40 -8.64 -9.00
CA LEU A 34 18.27 -9.58 -8.96
C LEU A 34 18.70 -11.06 -9.00
N ASN A 35 19.87 -11.37 -9.57
CA ASN A 35 20.35 -12.75 -9.67
C ASN A 35 20.70 -13.35 -8.29
N ASN A 36 20.96 -12.52 -7.29
CA ASN A 36 21.40 -12.94 -5.96
C ASN A 36 20.30 -12.84 -4.91
N ILE A 37 19.06 -12.53 -5.30
CA ILE A 37 17.99 -12.19 -4.37
C ILE A 37 16.83 -13.13 -4.56
N GLN A 38 16.49 -13.82 -3.48
CA GLN A 38 15.28 -14.63 -3.43
C GLN A 38 14.09 -13.73 -3.05
N PRO A 39 12.97 -13.81 -3.80
CA PRO A 39 11.76 -13.10 -3.43
C PRO A 39 11.21 -13.65 -2.10
N PRO A 40 10.57 -12.80 -1.28
CA PRO A 40 9.98 -13.24 -0.03
C PRO A 40 8.83 -14.22 -0.31
N PRO A 41 8.53 -15.14 0.62
CA PRO A 41 7.34 -15.97 0.52
C PRO A 41 6.09 -15.09 0.55
N LEU A 42 5.07 -15.48 -0.21
CA LEU A 42 3.76 -14.87 -0.11
C LEU A 42 3.14 -15.24 1.25
N PRO A 43 2.47 -14.29 1.94
CA PRO A 43 1.90 -14.49 3.26
C PRO A 43 0.60 -15.30 3.23
N SER A 44 0.00 -15.42 2.04
CA SER A 44 -1.17 -16.23 1.77
C SER A 44 -0.81 -17.25 0.69
N PRO A 45 -1.39 -18.45 0.74
CA PRO A 45 -1.26 -19.40 -0.36
C PRO A 45 -1.76 -18.76 -1.68
N PRO A 46 -1.24 -19.21 -2.83
CA PRO A 46 -1.70 -18.74 -4.13
C PRO A 46 -3.22 -18.86 -4.25
N ARG A 47 -3.88 -17.75 -4.61
CA ARG A 47 -5.32 -17.76 -4.90
C ARG A 47 -5.64 -18.65 -6.11
N PRO A 48 -6.86 -19.17 -6.22
CA PRO A 48 -7.31 -19.85 -7.43
C PRO A 48 -7.01 -18.99 -8.66
N HIS A 49 -6.37 -19.58 -9.66
CA HIS A 49 -5.95 -18.88 -10.86
C HIS A 49 -7.11 -18.33 -11.68
N VAL A 50 -8.33 -18.83 -11.45
CA VAL A 50 -9.53 -18.52 -12.21
C VAL A 50 -10.52 -17.83 -11.29
N PHE A 51 -10.91 -16.61 -11.65
CA PHE A 51 -11.95 -15.85 -10.97
C PHE A 51 -13.12 -15.65 -11.94
N HIS A 52 -14.31 -16.14 -11.57
CA HIS A 52 -15.55 -15.94 -12.32
C HIS A 52 -16.23 -14.66 -11.81
N THR A 53 -16.51 -13.72 -12.71
CA THR A 53 -17.32 -12.55 -12.38
C THR A 53 -18.79 -12.85 -12.68
N THR A 54 -19.69 -12.65 -11.72
CA THR A 54 -21.11 -12.99 -11.83
C THR A 54 -21.89 -12.13 -12.83
N THR A 55 -21.29 -11.03 -13.32
CA THR A 55 -21.98 -10.00 -14.10
C THR A 55 -21.67 -10.04 -15.60
N THR A 56 -20.64 -10.77 -16.00
CA THR A 56 -20.23 -10.97 -17.40
C THR A 56 -19.55 -12.33 -17.46
N ASP A 57 -19.89 -13.20 -18.40
CA ASP A 57 -19.28 -14.54 -18.60
C ASP A 57 -17.76 -14.52 -18.92
N ALA A 58 -17.09 -13.42 -18.61
CA ALA A 58 -15.66 -13.24 -18.70
C ALA A 58 -14.96 -13.99 -17.56
N VAL A 59 -14.13 -14.95 -17.95
CA VAL A 59 -13.24 -15.67 -17.04
C VAL A 59 -11.92 -14.91 -16.96
N TYR A 60 -11.45 -14.55 -15.77
CA TYR A 60 -10.15 -13.89 -15.61
C TYR A 60 -9.11 -14.87 -15.05
N ARG A 61 -7.89 -14.80 -15.61
CA ARG A 61 -6.70 -15.45 -15.06
C ARG A 61 -5.92 -14.47 -14.20
N LEU A 62 -5.76 -14.80 -12.91
CA LEU A 62 -4.97 -14.05 -11.94
C LEU A 62 -3.54 -14.60 -11.86
N SER A 63 -2.56 -13.68 -11.86
CA SER A 63 -1.17 -13.97 -11.54
C SER A 63 -0.62 -12.89 -10.61
N THR A 64 0.21 -13.28 -9.66
CA THR A 64 0.83 -12.40 -8.66
C THR A 64 2.33 -12.31 -8.94
N HIS A 65 2.85 -11.08 -9.03
CA HIS A 65 4.23 -10.79 -9.41
C HIS A 65 4.92 -10.02 -8.30
N LEU A 66 6.03 -10.52 -7.79
CA LEU A 66 6.89 -9.82 -6.84
C LEU A 66 8.03 -9.14 -7.60
N VAL A 67 8.15 -7.83 -7.44
CA VAL A 67 9.14 -6.99 -8.12
C VAL A 67 9.97 -6.30 -7.05
N ALA A 68 11.28 -6.48 -7.09
CA ALA A 68 12.20 -5.76 -6.22
C ALA A 68 12.03 -4.24 -6.40
N ALA A 69 11.95 -3.51 -5.30
CA ALA A 69 11.86 -2.06 -5.29
C ALA A 69 13.21 -1.45 -4.86
N ALA A 70 13.22 -0.16 -4.49
CA ALA A 70 14.42 0.51 -4.00
C ALA A 70 14.64 0.27 -2.50
N TYR A 71 15.88 0.43 -2.04
CA TYR A 71 16.19 0.51 -0.62
C TYR A 71 15.57 1.78 0.00
N PRO A 72 15.04 1.71 1.25
CA PRO A 72 14.60 2.89 1.99
C PRO A 72 15.71 3.94 2.11
N ARG A 73 15.38 5.21 1.89
CA ARG A 73 16.36 6.32 1.96
C ARG A 73 16.44 6.98 3.33
N LEU A 74 15.37 6.89 4.11
CA LEU A 74 15.22 7.63 5.37
C LEU A 74 14.73 6.76 6.53
N ALA A 75 13.91 5.74 6.23
CA ALA A 75 13.32 4.89 7.26
C ALA A 75 14.40 4.02 7.91
N PRO A 76 14.61 4.11 9.23
CA PRO A 76 15.51 3.20 9.94
C PRO A 76 14.95 1.78 9.94
N ASP A 77 15.77 0.82 10.32
CA ASP A 77 15.32 -0.56 10.45
C ASP A 77 14.46 -0.77 11.70
N ILE A 78 13.14 -0.66 11.54
CA ILE A 78 12.16 -0.84 12.61
C ILE A 78 11.74 -2.32 12.63
N PRO A 79 11.80 -3.01 13.79
CA PRO A 79 11.31 -4.38 13.88
C PRO A 79 9.80 -4.43 13.60
N PRO A 80 9.30 -5.51 12.96
CA PRO A 80 7.88 -5.66 12.71
C PRO A 80 7.11 -5.74 14.03
N PHE A 81 5.95 -5.08 14.09
CA PHE A 81 5.07 -5.21 15.25
C PHE A 81 4.49 -6.63 15.31
N GLU A 82 4.55 -7.25 16.49
CA GLU A 82 3.96 -8.57 16.69
C GLU A 82 2.43 -8.46 16.65
N ILE A 83 1.81 -9.09 15.65
CA ILE A 83 0.35 -9.21 15.60
C ILE A 83 -0.07 -10.30 16.60
N PRO A 84 -0.89 -9.98 17.60
CA PRO A 84 -1.45 -10.96 18.52
C PRO A 84 -2.13 -12.11 17.77
N ALA A 85 -1.67 -13.33 18.01
CA ALA A 85 -2.28 -14.52 17.46
C ALA A 85 -3.74 -14.65 17.94
N TYR A 86 -4.60 -15.18 17.07
CA TYR A 86 -5.96 -15.52 17.48
C TYR A 86 -5.92 -16.65 18.52
N THR A 87 -6.42 -16.38 19.72
CA THR A 87 -6.54 -17.34 20.80
C THR A 87 -8.00 -17.76 20.96
N PRO A 88 -8.35 -19.04 20.68
CA PRO A 88 -9.70 -19.55 20.89
C PRO A 88 -10.14 -19.35 22.34
N GLY A 89 -11.32 -18.77 22.56
CA GLY A 89 -11.89 -18.54 23.89
C GLY A 89 -11.43 -17.26 24.62
N ALA A 90 -10.55 -16.44 24.02
CA ALA A 90 -10.26 -15.13 24.57
C ALA A 90 -11.46 -14.19 24.46
N SER A 91 -11.65 -13.33 25.46
CA SER A 91 -12.75 -12.38 25.44
C SER A 91 -12.57 -11.38 24.28
N PRO A 92 -13.68 -10.93 23.64
CA PRO A 92 -13.60 -9.87 22.65
C PRO A 92 -12.95 -8.59 23.18
N ALA A 93 -13.07 -8.31 24.48
CA ALA A 93 -12.47 -7.17 25.15
C ALA A 93 -10.93 -7.28 25.21
N ASP A 94 -10.38 -8.42 25.62
CA ASP A 94 -8.92 -8.63 25.67
C ASP A 94 -8.28 -8.51 24.29
N ARG A 95 -8.96 -9.02 23.26
CA ARG A 95 -8.51 -8.91 21.87
C ARG A 95 -8.47 -7.45 21.42
N ARG A 96 -9.51 -6.68 21.76
CA ARG A 96 -9.59 -5.24 21.45
C ARG A 96 -8.47 -4.49 22.16
N GLU A 97 -8.26 -4.72 23.45
CA GLU A 97 -7.18 -4.06 24.22
C GLU A 97 -5.78 -4.35 23.62
N LYS A 98 -5.52 -5.61 23.22
CA LYS A 98 -4.27 -5.97 22.54
C LYS A 98 -4.10 -5.25 21.21
N MET A 99 -5.17 -5.12 20.41
CA MET A 99 -5.12 -4.35 19.17
C MET A 99 -4.91 -2.86 19.43
N ASP A 100 -5.59 -2.28 20.41
CA ASP A 100 -5.47 -0.86 20.73
C ASP A 100 -4.05 -0.49 21.17
N ARG A 101 -3.40 -1.36 21.97
CA ARG A 101 -1.98 -1.21 22.31
C ARG A 101 -1.07 -1.25 21.08
N LEU A 102 -1.31 -2.20 20.16
CA LEU A 102 -0.53 -2.34 18.93
C LEU A 102 -0.66 -1.09 18.04
N VAL A 103 -1.90 -0.60 17.87
CA VAL A 103 -2.18 0.61 17.09
C VAL A 103 -1.51 1.83 17.73
N LYS A 104 -1.61 1.97 19.05
CA LYS A 104 -0.94 3.05 19.79
C LYS A 104 0.57 3.02 19.58
N GLN A 105 1.21 1.85 19.70
CA GLN A 105 2.64 1.70 19.47
C GLN A 105 3.04 2.06 18.03
N ALA A 106 2.24 1.67 17.04
CA ALA A 106 2.46 2.03 15.64
C ALA A 106 2.38 3.55 15.41
N ILE A 107 1.38 4.22 16.00
CA ILE A 107 1.21 5.68 15.92
C ILE A 107 2.37 6.40 16.61
N GLU A 108 2.80 5.94 17.78
CA GLU A 108 3.92 6.53 18.53
C GLU A 108 5.23 6.40 17.73
N THR A 109 5.46 5.24 17.11
CA THR A 109 6.63 5.01 16.26
C THR A 109 6.61 5.91 15.02
N GLN A 110 5.46 6.03 14.35
CA GLN A 110 5.31 6.93 13.21
C GLN A 110 5.54 8.39 13.59
N THR A 111 4.96 8.83 14.71
CA THR A 111 5.14 10.18 15.23
C THR A 111 6.62 10.46 15.54
N ALA A 112 7.29 9.52 16.20
CA ALA A 112 8.73 9.63 16.47
C ALA A 112 9.57 9.70 15.18
N TYR A 113 9.18 8.97 14.12
CA TYR A 113 9.83 9.07 12.82
C TYR A 113 9.67 10.46 12.21
N GLU A 114 8.44 10.98 12.18
CA GLU A 114 8.09 12.28 11.61
C GLU A 114 8.80 13.43 12.33
N GLU A 115 8.88 13.35 13.66
CA GLU A 115 9.58 14.33 14.52
C GLU A 115 11.11 14.19 14.47
N GLY A 116 11.64 13.16 13.79
CA GLY A 116 13.08 12.92 13.74
C GLY A 116 13.68 12.44 15.04
N ARG A 117 12.87 11.84 15.91
CA ARG A 117 13.32 11.15 17.13
C ARG A 117 13.73 9.70 16.89
N LEU A 118 13.38 9.12 15.73
CA LEU A 118 13.95 7.85 15.30
C LEU A 118 15.29 8.10 14.60
N ASP A 119 16.35 7.92 15.37
CA ASP A 119 17.73 7.90 14.88
C ASP A 119 18.11 6.52 14.37
N GLY A 120 19.05 6.48 13.42
CA GLY A 120 19.61 5.23 12.89
C GLY A 120 19.98 5.30 11.42
N GLU A 121 20.71 4.29 10.98
CA GLU A 121 20.97 4.10 9.56
C GLU A 121 19.69 3.61 8.85
N PRO A 122 19.42 4.06 7.62
CA PRO A 122 18.29 3.58 6.85
C PRO A 122 18.35 2.07 6.70
N SER A 123 17.17 1.44 6.73
CA SER A 123 17.07 0.00 6.56
C SER A 123 17.72 -0.44 5.25
N GLU A 124 18.54 -1.48 5.33
CA GLU A 124 19.16 -2.12 4.16
C GLU A 124 18.26 -3.19 3.55
N LYS A 125 17.04 -3.35 4.10
CA LYS A 125 16.11 -4.36 3.62
C LYS A 125 15.49 -3.91 2.31
N LEU A 126 15.55 -4.79 1.33
CA LEU A 126 14.95 -4.58 0.03
C LEU A 126 13.42 -4.57 0.15
N LEU A 127 12.80 -3.48 -0.29
CA LEU A 127 11.36 -3.41 -0.43
C LEU A 127 10.89 -4.21 -1.64
N TRP A 128 9.67 -4.76 -1.56
CA TRP A 128 9.06 -5.53 -2.64
C TRP A 128 7.72 -4.94 -3.00
N ASN A 129 7.53 -4.67 -4.29
CA ASN A 129 6.23 -4.39 -4.86
C ASN A 129 5.58 -5.72 -5.23
N CYS A 130 4.32 -5.89 -4.90
CA CYS A 130 3.54 -7.00 -5.42
C CYS A 130 2.44 -6.47 -6.30
N VAL A 131 2.33 -7.07 -7.48
CA VAL A 131 1.38 -6.64 -8.50
C VAL A 131 0.53 -7.83 -8.88
N ASN A 132 -0.78 -7.64 -8.79
CA ASN A 132 -1.75 -8.62 -9.27
C ASN A 132 -2.13 -8.28 -10.71
N ARG A 133 -1.90 -9.22 -11.61
CA ARG A 133 -2.23 -9.12 -13.02
C ARG A 133 -3.44 -10.00 -13.33
N TYR A 134 -4.49 -9.37 -13.86
CA TYR A 134 -5.72 -10.01 -14.29
C TYR A 134 -5.80 -9.97 -15.80
N VAL A 135 -5.89 -11.16 -16.41
CA VAL A 135 -5.98 -11.33 -17.86
C VAL A 135 -7.34 -11.91 -18.20
N ARG A 136 -8.11 -11.23 -19.03
CA ARG A 136 -9.35 -11.79 -19.55
C ARG A 136 -9.04 -13.01 -20.41
N THR A 137 -9.77 -14.09 -20.18
CA THR A 137 -9.69 -15.31 -20.97
C THR A 137 -11.01 -15.51 -21.71
N SER A 138 -10.93 -16.07 -22.92
CA SER A 138 -12.09 -16.46 -23.70
C SER A 138 -12.10 -17.96 -23.88
N THR A 139 -13.25 -18.57 -23.66
CA THR A 139 -13.48 -19.97 -23.99
C THR A 139 -13.78 -20.05 -25.47
N SER A 140 -12.90 -20.68 -26.24
CA SER A 140 -13.17 -20.96 -27.65
C SER A 140 -14.30 -21.99 -27.78
N SER A 141 -14.93 -22.06 -28.96
CA SER A 141 -15.94 -23.08 -29.29
C SER A 141 -15.43 -24.52 -29.14
N SER A 142 -14.11 -24.74 -29.08
CA SER A 142 -13.50 -26.04 -28.83
C SER A 142 -13.27 -26.33 -27.33
N GLY A 143 -13.82 -25.53 -26.42
CA GLY A 143 -13.61 -25.66 -24.96
C GLY A 143 -12.20 -25.30 -24.47
N ARG A 144 -11.31 -24.80 -25.34
CA ARG A 144 -9.96 -24.35 -24.93
C ARG A 144 -10.01 -22.90 -24.47
N THR A 145 -9.48 -22.65 -23.28
CA THR A 145 -9.30 -21.30 -22.73
C THR A 145 -8.05 -20.66 -23.34
N THR A 146 -8.25 -19.67 -24.19
CA THR A 146 -7.17 -18.86 -24.76
C THR A 146 -7.12 -17.49 -24.09
N PRO A 147 -5.97 -16.78 -24.10
CA PRO A 147 -5.97 -15.37 -23.76
C PRO A 147 -7.00 -14.67 -24.64
N GLY A 148 -8.06 -14.15 -24.03
CA GLY A 148 -9.05 -13.39 -24.76
C GLY A 148 -8.38 -12.08 -25.17
N GLY A 149 -8.52 -11.67 -26.43
CA GLY A 149 -8.17 -10.29 -26.78
C GLY A 149 -8.84 -9.32 -25.81
N GLY A 150 -8.15 -8.25 -25.41
CA GLY A 150 -8.71 -7.26 -24.50
C GLY A 150 -7.72 -6.62 -23.53
N ILE A 151 -8.27 -5.94 -22.53
CA ILE A 151 -7.54 -5.14 -21.54
C ILE A 151 -6.94 -6.07 -20.47
N THR A 152 -5.65 -5.89 -20.19
CA THR A 152 -4.97 -6.48 -19.02
C THR A 152 -5.05 -5.48 -17.87
N LEU A 153 -5.55 -5.91 -16.71
CA LEU A 153 -5.62 -5.06 -15.51
C LEU A 153 -4.45 -5.39 -14.59
N PHE A 154 -3.66 -4.37 -14.26
CA PHE A 154 -2.64 -4.44 -13.23
C PHE A 154 -3.17 -3.70 -11.99
N LEU A 155 -3.30 -4.42 -10.89
CA LEU A 155 -3.69 -3.84 -9.61
C LEU A 155 -2.45 -3.77 -8.73
N ALA A 156 -1.97 -2.55 -8.54
CA ALA A 156 -0.97 -2.19 -7.54
C ALA A 156 -1.69 -1.39 -6.44
N HIS A 157 -1.55 -1.81 -5.18
CA HIS A 157 -2.15 -1.10 -4.07
C HIS A 157 -1.39 0.21 -3.81
N ALA A 158 -2.10 1.33 -3.68
CA ALA A 158 -1.49 2.66 -3.51
C ALA A 158 -0.55 2.74 -2.29
N ASN A 159 -0.86 1.99 -1.23
CA ASN A 159 -0.04 1.95 -0.01
C ASN A 159 0.88 0.73 0.07
N GLY A 160 1.05 -0.05 -1.01
CA GLY A 160 1.83 -1.30 -1.01
C GLY A 160 1.21 -2.47 -0.23
N PHE A 161 0.25 -2.20 0.68
CA PHE A 161 -0.50 -3.19 1.46
C PHE A 161 -1.60 -3.89 0.66
N HIS A 162 -1.19 -4.83 -0.17
CA HIS A 162 -2.09 -5.87 -0.64
C HIS A 162 -2.12 -6.97 0.44
N LYS A 163 -3.27 -7.62 0.61
CA LYS A 163 -3.48 -8.72 1.57
C LYS A 163 -2.50 -9.92 1.37
N GLU A 164 -1.66 -9.86 0.35
CA GLU A 164 -0.74 -10.93 -0.09
C GLU A 164 0.75 -10.53 -0.08
N ALA A 165 1.15 -9.47 0.64
CA ALA A 165 2.52 -9.38 1.13
C ALA A 165 2.49 -9.04 2.60
N SER A 166 3.12 -9.92 3.38
CA SER A 166 3.67 -9.53 4.66
C SER A 166 4.93 -8.72 4.39
N CYS A 167 4.75 -7.49 3.91
CA CYS A 167 5.81 -6.49 4.00
C CYS A 167 5.42 -5.54 5.13
N PHE A 168 5.85 -5.91 6.34
CA PHE A 168 5.74 -5.10 7.54
C PHE A 168 6.77 -3.96 7.47
N TYR A 169 6.47 -2.92 6.70
CA TYR A 169 7.09 -1.61 6.87
C TYR A 169 6.00 -0.55 6.74
N ILE A 170 5.47 -0.12 7.88
CA ILE A 170 4.64 1.08 7.93
C ILE A 170 5.60 2.26 7.90
N VAL A 171 5.88 2.75 6.70
CA VAL A 171 6.18 4.17 6.50
C VAL A 171 5.13 4.65 5.52
N THR A 172 3.93 4.91 6.04
CA THR A 172 2.88 5.59 5.29
C THR A 172 3.36 6.99 4.94
N ALA A 173 3.83 7.15 3.70
CA ALA A 173 3.88 8.45 3.05
C ALA A 173 2.44 8.99 3.03
N ARG A 174 2.24 10.11 3.71
CA ARG A 174 0.96 10.79 3.94
C ARG A 174 0.39 11.34 2.62
N GLY A 175 -0.16 10.46 1.78
CA GLY A 175 -0.65 10.79 0.44
C GLY A 175 -2.14 10.53 0.17
N LEU A 176 -2.85 9.76 1.01
CA LEU A 176 -4.29 9.50 0.82
C LEU A 176 -5.00 9.23 2.16
N MET A 177 -5.19 10.27 2.96
CA MET A 177 -6.30 10.34 3.93
C MET A 177 -7.35 11.31 3.37
N TYR A 178 -7.93 10.95 2.24
CA TYR A 178 -9.20 11.49 1.77
C TYR A 178 -9.81 10.38 0.94
N LEU A 179 -10.58 9.50 1.59
CA LEU A 179 -11.65 8.71 0.98
C LEU A 179 -12.43 8.03 2.12
N GLY A 180 -13.56 8.65 2.46
CA GLY A 180 -14.77 8.00 2.93
C GLY A 180 -14.69 7.19 4.21
N TRP A 181 -14.96 7.86 5.34
CA TRP A 181 -15.79 7.23 6.37
C TRP A 181 -17.08 6.75 5.71
N ILE A 182 -17.32 5.44 5.73
CA ILE A 182 -18.68 4.91 5.56
C ILE A 182 -19.20 4.74 6.98
N ASP A 183 -20.04 5.69 7.38
CA ASP A 183 -20.96 5.55 8.49
C ASP A 183 -21.78 4.28 8.24
N VAL A 184 -21.58 3.25 9.04
CA VAL A 184 -22.53 2.14 9.10
C VAL A 184 -23.57 2.59 10.08
N GLY A 185 -24.63 3.18 9.54
CA GLY A 185 -25.81 3.58 10.29
C GLY A 185 -26.33 2.40 11.12
N ASP A 186 -26.53 2.66 12.39
CA ASP A 186 -27.50 1.94 13.22
C ASP A 186 -28.86 2.08 12.55
N ASP A 187 -29.32 1.02 11.90
CA ASP A 187 -30.72 0.84 11.57
C ASP A 187 -31.10 -0.64 11.78
N ALA A 188 -32.01 -0.81 12.74
CA ALA A 188 -33.12 -1.75 12.79
C ALA A 188 -33.15 -2.62 14.07
N SER A 189 -33.91 -2.08 15.04
CA SER A 189 -35.09 -2.71 15.70
C SER A 189 -34.99 -4.14 16.20
#